data_AF-A0A6C0H1C9-F1
#
_entry.id   AF-A0A6C0H1C9-F1
#
_cell.length_a   1.000
_cell.length_b   1.000
_cell.length_c   1.000
_cell.angle_alpha   90.00
_cell.angle_beta   90.00
_cell.angle_gamma   90.00
#
_symmetry.space_group_name_H-M   'P 1'
#
loop_
_entity.id
_entity.type
_entity.pdbx_description
1 polymer ?
#
loop_
_entity_poly.entity_id
_entity_poly.type
_entity_poly.pdbx_seq_one_letter_code
_entity_poly.pdbx_strand_id
1 'polypeptide(L)'
;MSKNKIELYTQYDIDVIGDNIDILMKEADKIKQTEYEPTITEFNNVVKDVEIFIKKKNRIVYGGTALNRLIASKNPKDAFYKEYDRPDIEFYSPEPLQDVKELCDYLYSKNYKYVSSAQAQHGDTYKIFVNEMDIGDISYVPAFIYNKLPYIELNGLKYIKPQYAFIDYLRMYTDPLMSFWRLQKAIPRGMLLLKNFPLEIGNGKIKYDSLDEKESIILKDISSLIEKSNSIIHVGTYAVKFYTIDKKSERLPYEVISVEYEKDVKKIYEELNKKHKITIREYFPYFQFWDRHIEFIFNNKVVLTIFNNLEKCIPYRKYDYGFIASFQVVLLHHLVKYYYYVNNKLNYENVNNILGEILRSRNEYLKKNNKTVMDDTIYREFQINCLGKALDPMRYAFIEFQKKLSEGKRTKYRYNPKTDYDLKLPEFIFDNTSGNLIKNNRLMTVKSENSETVSSESSDVQSKNNRISSYTLEDSDIDSSQEETKHSTLLESKYRKKRHFGFSESSEKTLYTSEFI
;
A
#
# COMPACT_ATOMS: atom_id res chain seq x y z
N MET A 1 46.08 -27.01 -40.77
CA MET A 1 46.57 -26.76 -39.40
C MET A 1 45.37 -26.70 -38.47
N SER A 2 45.21 -27.69 -37.59
CA SER A 2 44.22 -27.64 -36.52
C SER A 2 44.60 -26.51 -35.57
N LYS A 3 43.71 -25.53 -35.36
CA LYS A 3 43.93 -24.49 -34.34
C LYS A 3 43.82 -25.17 -32.98
N ASN A 4 44.91 -25.22 -32.22
CA ASN A 4 44.87 -25.58 -30.80
C ASN A 4 43.92 -24.60 -30.09
N LYS A 5 42.79 -25.10 -29.59
CA LYS A 5 41.96 -24.37 -28.63
C LYS A 5 42.58 -24.57 -27.26
N ILE A 6 43.07 -23.49 -26.67
CA ILE A 6 43.41 -23.43 -25.25
C ILE A 6 42.20 -22.82 -24.55
N GLU A 7 41.68 -23.48 -23.53
CA GLU A 7 40.60 -22.97 -22.71
C GLU A 7 41.17 -22.05 -21.63
N LEU A 8 40.63 -20.83 -21.52
CA LEU A 8 41.02 -19.86 -20.49
C LEU A 8 40.50 -20.26 -19.10
N TYR A 9 39.28 -20.84 -19.06
CA TYR A 9 38.65 -21.38 -17.87
C TYR A 9 38.15 -22.79 -18.18
N THR A 10 38.52 -23.74 -17.34
CA THR A 10 37.98 -25.10 -17.37
C THR A 10 36.58 -25.13 -16.74
N GLN A 11 35.84 -26.22 -16.93
CA GLN A 11 34.56 -26.40 -16.24
C GLN A 11 34.72 -26.36 -14.70
N TYR A 12 35.82 -26.91 -14.17
CA TYR A 12 36.14 -26.84 -12.75
C TYR A 12 36.32 -25.39 -12.28
N ASP A 13 37.01 -24.55 -13.06
CA ASP A 13 37.15 -23.13 -12.73
C ASP A 13 35.80 -22.41 -12.69
N ILE A 14 34.92 -22.71 -13.65
CA ILE A 14 33.56 -22.15 -13.71
C ILE A 14 32.76 -22.54 -12.45
N ASP A 15 32.81 -23.82 -12.06
CA ASP A 15 32.08 -24.32 -10.89
C ASP A 15 32.61 -23.69 -9.60
N VAL A 16 33.94 -23.62 -9.42
CA VAL A 16 34.57 -22.98 -8.25
C VAL A 16 34.25 -21.48 -8.19
N ILE A 17 34.27 -20.77 -9.31
CA ILE A 17 33.87 -19.36 -9.36
C ILE A 17 32.39 -19.22 -8.99
N GLY A 18 31.52 -20.06 -9.54
CA GLY A 18 30.09 -20.08 -9.25
C GLY A 18 29.79 -20.28 -7.76
N ASP A 19 30.48 -21.20 -7.11
CA ASP A 19 30.31 -21.50 -5.68
C ASP A 19 30.80 -20.36 -4.77
N ASN A 20 31.72 -19.51 -5.25
CA ASN A 20 32.37 -18.46 -4.45
C ASN A 20 31.93 -17.03 -4.79
N ILE A 21 31.19 -16.81 -5.89
CA ILE A 21 30.84 -15.47 -6.39
C ILE A 21 30.11 -14.62 -5.34
N ASP A 22 29.19 -15.24 -4.59
CA ASP A 22 28.42 -14.59 -3.54
C ASP A 22 29.28 -14.16 -2.33
N ILE A 23 30.40 -14.84 -2.08
CA ILE A 23 31.33 -14.49 -1.02
C ILE A 23 32.18 -13.30 -1.48
N LEU A 24 32.74 -13.39 -2.69
CA LEU A 24 33.55 -12.34 -3.30
C LEU A 24 32.77 -11.02 -3.41
N MET A 25 31.50 -11.08 -3.84
CA MET A 25 30.64 -9.90 -3.92
C MET A 25 30.39 -9.26 -2.55
N LYS A 26 30.22 -10.06 -1.49
CA LYS A 26 30.01 -9.55 -0.12
C LYS A 26 31.26 -8.90 0.45
N GLU A 27 32.43 -9.50 0.20
CA GLU A 27 33.71 -8.93 0.64
C GLU A 27 34.00 -7.60 -0.07
N ALA A 28 33.80 -7.56 -1.38
CA ALA A 28 33.93 -6.32 -2.16
C ALA A 28 32.96 -5.23 -1.69
N ASP A 29 31.70 -5.59 -1.44
CA ASP A 29 30.70 -4.64 -0.94
C ASP A 29 31.04 -4.14 0.47
N LYS A 30 31.52 -5.00 1.36
CA LYS A 30 32.02 -4.59 2.69
C LYS A 30 33.12 -3.54 2.56
N ILE A 31 34.16 -3.81 1.76
CA ILE A 31 35.28 -2.87 1.54
C ILE A 31 34.75 -1.53 1.01
N LYS A 32 33.92 -1.58 -0.03
CA LYS A 32 33.28 -0.39 -0.61
C LYS A 32 32.56 0.43 0.46
N GLN A 33 31.75 -0.24 1.29
CA GLN A 33 30.94 0.43 2.28
C GLN A 33 31.72 0.97 3.49
N THR A 34 32.90 0.43 3.79
CA THR A 34 33.73 0.89 4.91
C THR A 34 34.74 1.95 4.48
N GLU A 35 35.30 1.85 3.28
CA GLU A 35 36.43 2.68 2.84
C GLU A 35 36.03 3.86 1.96
N TYR A 36 34.88 3.79 1.28
CA TYR A 36 34.45 4.82 0.32
C TYR A 36 33.30 5.65 0.87
N GLU A 37 33.35 6.95 0.61
CA GLU A 37 32.25 7.86 0.91
C GLU A 37 31.06 7.60 -0.05
N PRO A 38 29.82 7.55 0.45
CA PRO A 38 29.43 7.59 1.87
C PRO A 38 29.57 6.23 2.58
N THR A 39 30.11 6.26 3.81
CA THR A 39 30.42 5.04 4.58
C THR A 39 29.18 4.46 5.28
N ILE A 40 29.25 3.19 5.67
CA ILE A 40 28.21 2.53 6.47
C ILE A 40 28.01 3.22 7.84
N THR A 41 29.07 3.78 8.41
CA THR A 41 28.99 4.57 9.64
C THR A 41 28.20 5.86 9.43
N GLU A 42 28.42 6.57 8.32
CA GLU A 42 27.64 7.75 7.96
C GLU A 42 26.16 7.39 7.75
N PHE A 43 25.88 6.34 6.97
CA PHE A 43 24.53 5.84 6.76
C PHE A 43 23.81 5.55 8.09
N ASN A 44 24.46 4.80 9.00
CA ASN A 44 23.89 4.45 10.30
C ASN A 44 23.65 5.67 11.19
N ASN A 45 24.48 6.72 11.11
CA ASN A 45 24.25 7.95 11.86
C ASN A 45 23.05 8.73 11.32
N VAL A 46 22.92 8.82 9.99
CA VAL A 46 21.76 9.44 9.34
C VAL A 46 20.48 8.69 9.71
N VAL A 47 20.46 7.36 9.63
CA VAL A 47 19.29 6.54 10.00
C VAL A 47 18.88 6.77 11.47
N LYS A 48 19.83 6.88 12.39
CA LYS A 48 19.54 7.21 13.81
C LYS A 48 18.89 8.59 13.96
N ASP A 49 19.36 9.59 13.22
CA ASP A 49 18.74 10.92 13.22
C ASP A 49 17.32 10.89 12.62
N VAL A 50 17.10 10.11 11.56
CA VAL A 50 15.76 9.88 11.00
C VAL A 50 14.83 9.20 12.02
N GLU A 51 15.31 8.21 12.77
CA GLU A 51 14.52 7.57 13.83
C GLU A 51 14.13 8.53 14.95
N ILE A 52 15.03 9.43 15.35
CA ILE A 52 14.72 10.47 16.33
C ILE A 52 13.58 11.35 15.82
N PHE A 53 13.63 11.74 14.54
CA PHE A 53 12.56 12.50 13.91
C PHE A 53 11.23 11.73 13.89
N ILE A 54 11.23 10.48 13.42
CA ILE A 54 10.05 9.59 13.37
C ILE A 54 9.41 9.47 14.74
N LYS A 55 10.23 9.24 15.79
CA LYS A 55 9.79 9.15 17.18
C LYS A 55 9.16 10.46 17.65
N LYS A 56 9.82 11.60 17.41
CA LYS A 56 9.30 12.92 17.78
C LYS A 56 7.98 13.25 17.10
N LYS A 57 7.82 12.86 15.84
CA LYS A 57 6.61 13.07 15.02
C LYS A 57 5.56 11.97 15.18
N ASN A 58 5.83 10.96 16.00
CA ASN A 58 4.94 9.83 16.24
C ASN A 58 4.52 9.12 14.94
N ARG A 59 5.47 8.95 14.00
CA ARG A 59 5.24 8.30 12.70
C ARG A 59 5.31 6.78 12.79
N ILE A 60 4.59 6.09 11.91
CA ILE A 60 4.51 4.61 11.89
C ILE A 60 5.47 4.07 10.82
N VAL A 61 6.51 3.36 11.25
CA VAL A 61 7.48 2.69 10.38
C VAL A 61 6.83 1.45 9.77
N TYR A 62 7.04 1.23 8.47
CA TYR A 62 6.57 0.05 7.74
C TYR A 62 7.69 -0.59 6.91
N GLY A 63 7.34 -1.55 6.05
CA GLY A 63 8.25 -2.08 5.06
C GLY A 63 9.34 -2.99 5.61
N GLY A 64 10.45 -3.10 4.88
CA GLY A 64 11.50 -4.07 5.20
C GLY A 64 12.11 -3.87 6.58
N THR A 65 12.41 -2.62 6.94
CA THR A 65 13.04 -2.25 8.20
C THR A 65 12.13 -2.53 9.39
N ALA A 66 10.83 -2.22 9.30
CA ALA A 66 9.88 -2.54 10.37
C ALA A 66 9.81 -4.04 10.64
N LEU A 67 9.65 -4.83 9.58
CA LEU A 67 9.48 -6.28 9.70
C LEU A 67 10.74 -6.96 10.24
N ASN A 68 11.92 -6.55 9.75
CA ASN A 68 13.18 -7.12 10.23
C ASN A 68 13.38 -6.87 11.74
N ARG A 69 13.10 -5.65 12.22
CA ARG A 69 13.25 -5.30 13.64
C ARG A 69 12.29 -6.06 14.53
N LEU A 70 11.02 -6.15 14.12
CA LEU A 70 10.01 -6.90 14.87
C LEU A 70 10.35 -8.39 14.92
N ILE A 71 10.77 -8.98 13.79
CA ILE A 71 11.22 -10.38 13.74
C ILE A 71 12.45 -10.58 14.62
N ALA A 72 13.48 -9.73 14.51
CA ALA A 72 14.68 -9.83 15.33
C ALA A 72 14.38 -9.71 16.84
N SER A 73 13.39 -8.89 17.22
CA SER A 73 12.97 -8.77 18.62
C SER A 73 12.31 -10.04 19.18
N LYS A 74 11.68 -10.84 18.31
CA LYS A 74 11.12 -12.16 18.65
C LYS A 74 12.17 -13.27 18.60
N ASN A 75 12.93 -13.30 17.52
CA ASN A 75 13.96 -14.29 17.25
C ASN A 75 15.08 -13.66 16.41
N PRO A 76 16.22 -13.29 17.03
CA PRO A 76 17.34 -12.65 16.33
C PRO A 76 17.89 -13.47 15.16
N LYS A 77 17.76 -14.81 15.19
CA LYS A 77 18.23 -15.70 14.12
C LYS A 77 17.40 -15.62 12.83
N ASP A 78 16.18 -15.10 12.92
CA ASP A 78 15.28 -14.94 11.78
C ASP A 78 15.40 -13.53 11.14
N ALA A 79 16.28 -12.67 11.66
CA ALA A 79 16.60 -11.39 11.03
C ALA A 79 17.18 -11.62 9.63
N PHE A 80 16.67 -10.88 8.64
CA PHE A 80 17.05 -11.03 7.24
C PHE A 80 17.92 -9.90 6.70
N TYR A 81 18.14 -8.82 7.47
CA TYR A 81 19.19 -7.83 7.19
C TYR A 81 20.46 -8.12 7.99
N LYS A 82 21.60 -7.98 7.33
CA LYS A 82 22.95 -8.24 7.83
C LYS A 82 23.67 -6.93 8.21
N GLU A 83 24.84 -7.06 8.84
CA GLU A 83 25.62 -5.94 9.39
C GLU A 83 25.95 -4.83 8.38
N TYR A 84 26.27 -5.21 7.14
CA TYR A 84 26.61 -4.27 6.05
C TYR A 84 25.44 -4.03 5.09
N ASP A 85 24.23 -4.49 5.42
CA ASP A 85 23.07 -4.10 4.62
C ASP A 85 22.73 -2.64 4.94
N ARG A 86 22.37 -1.86 3.92
CA ARG A 86 21.85 -0.48 4.06
C ARG A 86 20.35 -0.46 3.79
N PRO A 87 19.50 -1.00 4.69
CA PRO A 87 18.07 -1.00 4.48
C PRO A 87 17.51 0.41 4.63
N ASP A 88 16.68 0.81 3.69
CA ASP A 88 15.87 2.02 3.73
C ASP A 88 14.93 2.02 4.94
N ILE A 89 14.69 3.18 5.53
CA ILE A 89 13.66 3.36 6.57
C ILE A 89 12.40 3.97 5.95
N GLU A 90 11.34 3.18 5.89
CA GLU A 90 10.05 3.58 5.32
C GLU A 90 9.05 3.91 6.43
N PHE A 91 8.36 5.05 6.36
CA PHE A 91 7.31 5.39 7.33
C PHE A 91 6.09 6.09 6.72
N TYR A 92 4.93 5.81 7.31
CA TYR A 92 3.67 6.42 6.95
C TYR A 92 3.53 7.80 7.60
N SER A 93 2.93 8.73 6.86
CA SER A 93 2.61 10.07 7.34
C SER A 93 1.29 10.57 6.74
N PRO A 94 0.44 11.26 7.53
CA PRO A 94 -0.71 12.00 6.99
C PRO A 94 -0.31 13.33 6.32
N GLU A 95 0.91 13.82 6.56
CA GLU A 95 1.41 15.12 6.09
C GLU A 95 2.82 14.98 5.50
N PRO A 96 3.00 14.13 4.47
CA PRO A 96 4.33 13.71 4.05
C PRO A 96 5.19 14.87 3.53
N LEU A 97 4.62 15.91 2.92
CA LEU A 97 5.38 17.07 2.45
C LEU A 97 5.94 17.93 3.59
N GLN A 98 5.15 18.08 4.66
CA GLN A 98 5.61 18.77 5.87
C GLN A 98 6.73 17.98 6.52
N ASP A 99 6.56 16.67 6.65
CA ASP A 99 7.60 15.80 7.21
C ASP A 99 8.87 15.76 6.35
N VAL A 100 8.75 15.76 5.01
CA VAL A 100 9.89 15.88 4.09
C VAL A 100 10.66 17.16 4.39
N LYS A 101 9.98 18.30 4.46
CA LYS A 101 10.62 19.59 4.71
C LYS A 101 11.37 19.58 6.03
N GLU A 102 10.67 19.23 7.10
CA GLU A 102 11.23 19.27 8.45
C GLU A 102 12.36 18.27 8.65
N LEU A 103 12.26 17.06 8.07
CA LEU A 103 13.32 16.07 8.15
C LEU A 103 14.56 16.51 7.37
N CYS A 104 14.39 17.00 6.14
CA CYS A 104 15.51 17.51 5.35
C CYS A 104 16.19 18.72 6.04
N ASP A 105 15.41 19.64 6.62
CA ASP A 105 15.94 20.78 7.37
C ASP A 105 16.70 20.32 8.62
N TYR A 106 16.14 19.35 9.35
CA TYR A 106 16.79 18.75 10.52
C TYR A 106 18.12 18.09 10.15
N LEU A 107 18.15 17.25 9.12
CA LEU A 107 19.38 16.59 8.65
C LEU A 107 20.40 17.60 8.12
N TYR A 108 19.96 18.64 7.41
CA TYR A 108 20.84 19.71 6.96
C TYR A 108 21.46 20.48 8.13
N SER A 109 20.68 20.74 9.19
CA SER A 109 21.18 21.40 10.41
C SER A 109 22.24 20.59 11.17
N LYS A 110 22.32 19.27 10.93
CA LYS A 110 23.38 18.38 11.45
C LYS A 110 24.66 18.41 10.61
N ASN A 111 24.71 19.23 9.57
CA ASN A 111 25.81 19.36 8.61
C ASN A 111 26.03 18.12 7.72
N TYR A 112 25.02 17.30 7.49
CA TYR A 112 25.10 16.25 6.47
C TYR A 112 25.19 16.85 5.06
N LYS A 113 25.93 16.17 4.17
CA LYS A 113 26.14 16.62 2.78
C LYS A 113 24.94 16.29 1.90
N TYR A 114 24.72 17.11 0.88
CA TYR A 114 23.78 16.86 -0.23
C TYR A 114 22.40 16.34 0.20
N VAL A 115 21.86 16.89 1.29
CA VAL A 115 20.51 16.55 1.75
C VAL A 115 19.50 17.00 0.70
N SER A 116 18.61 16.11 0.30
CA SER A 116 17.52 16.43 -0.63
C SER A 116 16.38 15.43 -0.52
N SER A 117 15.26 15.76 -1.14
CA SER A 117 14.13 14.85 -1.32
C SER A 117 13.55 14.96 -2.73
N ALA A 118 13.02 13.85 -3.22
CA ALA A 118 12.28 13.82 -4.47
C ALA A 118 11.04 12.92 -4.34
N GLN A 119 9.96 13.31 -5.00
CA GLN A 119 8.80 12.47 -5.19
C GLN A 119 9.20 11.18 -5.92
N ALA A 120 8.78 10.04 -5.37
CA ALA A 120 9.00 8.73 -5.95
C ALA A 120 8.18 8.55 -7.23
N GLN A 121 8.28 7.35 -7.82
CA GLN A 121 7.49 6.99 -8.99
C GLN A 121 5.98 6.95 -8.68
N HIS A 122 5.62 6.53 -7.47
CA HIS A 122 4.28 6.68 -6.93
C HIS A 122 4.13 8.09 -6.36
N GLY A 123 3.07 8.81 -6.77
CA GLY A 123 2.88 10.22 -6.42
C GLY A 123 2.72 10.50 -4.92
N ASP A 124 2.49 9.47 -4.12
CA ASP A 124 2.18 9.56 -2.71
C ASP A 124 3.38 9.26 -1.80
N THR A 125 4.55 8.95 -2.37
CA THR A 125 5.77 8.61 -1.64
C THR A 125 6.89 9.58 -2.00
N TYR A 126 7.71 9.93 -1.01
CA TYR A 126 8.83 10.86 -1.15
C TYR A 126 10.10 10.23 -0.60
N LYS A 127 11.14 10.16 -1.44
CA LYS A 127 12.45 9.63 -1.07
C LYS A 127 13.29 10.71 -0.41
N ILE A 128 14.08 10.32 0.58
CA ILE A 128 15.06 11.18 1.27
C ILE A 128 16.47 10.73 0.87
N PHE A 129 17.26 11.67 0.38
CA PHE A 129 18.65 11.45 0.01
C PHE A 129 19.58 12.25 0.90
N VAL A 130 20.66 11.61 1.36
CA VAL A 130 21.75 12.25 2.09
C VAL A 130 23.05 11.74 1.52
N ASN A 131 23.91 12.66 1.07
CA ASN A 131 25.15 12.33 0.38
C ASN A 131 24.92 11.32 -0.76
N GLU A 132 23.85 11.53 -1.53
CA GLU A 132 23.38 10.65 -2.63
C GLU A 132 22.93 9.24 -2.22
N MET A 133 22.99 8.88 -0.93
CA MET A 133 22.38 7.63 -0.43
C MET A 133 20.87 7.75 -0.37
N ASP A 134 20.16 6.72 -0.80
CA ASP A 134 18.74 6.52 -0.47
C ASP A 134 18.63 6.13 1.00
N ILE A 135 18.08 7.02 1.82
CA ILE A 135 17.96 6.82 3.26
C ILE A 135 16.62 6.18 3.62
N GLY A 136 15.56 6.52 2.90
CA GLY A 136 14.22 6.14 3.30
C GLY A 136 13.12 6.90 2.58
N ASP A 137 11.90 6.42 2.81
CA ASP A 137 10.70 6.85 2.12
C ASP A 137 9.63 7.33 3.10
N ILE A 138 8.98 8.45 2.77
CA ILE A 138 7.81 8.99 3.48
C ILE A 138 6.58 8.78 2.60
N SER A 139 5.64 7.96 3.05
CA SER A 139 4.44 7.61 2.27
C SER A 139 3.17 8.17 2.88
N TYR A 140 2.34 8.80 2.04
CA TYR A 140 1.05 9.34 2.42
C TYR A 140 0.09 8.24 2.90
N VAL A 141 -0.60 8.49 4.01
CA VAL A 141 -1.80 7.75 4.41
C VAL A 141 -2.84 8.78 4.85
N PRO A 142 -4.08 8.75 4.32
CA PRO A 142 -5.12 9.67 4.76
C PRO A 142 -5.26 9.65 6.28
N ALA A 143 -5.35 10.83 6.91
CA ALA A 143 -5.36 10.96 8.38
C ALA A 143 -6.39 10.06 9.07
N PHE A 144 -7.59 9.96 8.48
CA PHE A 144 -8.66 9.08 8.97
C PHE A 144 -8.25 7.61 9.05
N ILE A 145 -7.43 7.13 8.12
CA ILE A 145 -6.90 5.76 8.09
C ILE A 145 -5.65 5.67 8.98
N TYR A 146 -4.75 6.63 8.88
CA TYR A 146 -3.49 6.68 9.62
C TYR A 146 -3.71 6.50 11.13
N ASN A 147 -4.68 7.23 11.69
CA ASN A 147 -5.00 7.19 13.13
C ASN A 147 -5.57 5.84 13.61
N LYS A 148 -5.92 4.94 12.68
CA LYS A 148 -6.50 3.63 12.94
C LYS A 148 -5.53 2.49 12.61
N LEU A 149 -4.35 2.79 12.08
CA LEU A 149 -3.38 1.76 11.71
C LEU A 149 -2.91 0.99 12.96
N PRO A 150 -2.98 -0.36 12.94
CA PRO A 150 -2.49 -1.16 14.06
C PRO A 150 -0.96 -1.14 14.08
N TYR A 151 -0.37 -0.94 15.25
CA TYR A 151 1.09 -0.91 15.43
C TYR A 151 1.56 -1.68 16.66
N ILE A 152 2.84 -2.02 16.67
CA ILE A 152 3.59 -2.52 17.82
C ILE A 152 4.65 -1.45 18.15
N GLU A 153 4.74 -1.07 19.42
CA GLU A 153 5.78 -0.15 19.88
C GLU A 153 7.03 -0.93 20.32
N LEU A 154 8.19 -0.50 19.85
CA LEU A 154 9.49 -1.04 20.26
C LEU A 154 10.50 0.11 20.35
N ASN A 155 11.12 0.28 21.53
CA ASN A 155 12.07 1.35 21.83
C ASN A 155 11.50 2.78 21.60
N GLY A 156 10.18 2.93 21.74
CA GLY A 156 9.46 4.18 21.50
C GLY A 156 9.28 4.55 20.02
N LEU A 157 9.50 3.61 19.09
CA LEU A 157 9.10 3.72 17.69
C LEU A 157 7.87 2.84 17.44
N LYS A 158 6.94 3.34 16.62
CA LYS A 158 5.76 2.59 16.20
C LYS A 158 6.07 1.86 14.90
N TYR A 159 5.90 0.55 14.90
CA TYR A 159 6.05 -0.30 13.73
C TYR A 159 4.69 -0.86 13.34
N ILE A 160 4.34 -0.85 12.06
CA ILE A 160 3.08 -1.44 11.58
C ILE A 160 2.95 -2.89 12.07
N LYS A 161 1.74 -3.27 12.53
CA LYS A 161 1.48 -4.63 13.00
C LYS A 161 1.78 -5.64 11.87
N PRO A 162 2.61 -6.68 12.08
CA PRO A 162 3.05 -7.58 11.01
C PRO A 162 1.89 -8.24 10.24
N GLN A 163 0.81 -8.60 10.92
CA GLN A 163 -0.36 -9.19 10.28
C GLN A 163 -1.08 -8.21 9.32
N TYR A 164 -0.98 -6.90 9.56
CA TYR A 164 -1.48 -5.88 8.63
C TYR A 164 -0.54 -5.71 7.44
N ALA A 165 0.77 -5.68 7.69
CA ALA A 165 1.79 -5.67 6.63
C ALA A 165 1.71 -6.90 5.71
N PHE A 166 1.15 -8.03 6.20
CA PHE A 166 0.93 -9.22 5.38
C PHE A 166 -0.03 -8.99 4.20
N ILE A 167 -0.90 -7.98 4.28
CA ILE A 167 -1.75 -7.57 3.15
C ILE A 167 -0.89 -7.20 1.94
N ASP A 168 0.23 -6.51 2.12
CA ASP A 168 1.09 -6.10 1.00
C ASP A 168 1.77 -7.30 0.34
N TYR A 169 2.17 -8.32 1.11
CA TYR A 169 2.67 -9.57 0.54
C TYR A 169 1.57 -10.27 -0.28
N LEU A 170 0.35 -10.39 0.24
CA LEU A 170 -0.77 -10.96 -0.51
C LEU A 170 -1.10 -10.16 -1.77
N ARG A 171 -1.02 -8.83 -1.74
CA ARG A 171 -1.19 -7.97 -2.92
C ARG A 171 -0.17 -8.27 -4.01
N MET A 172 1.06 -8.65 -3.63
CA MET A 172 2.11 -9.05 -4.56
C MET A 172 1.89 -10.49 -5.07
N TYR A 173 1.42 -11.40 -4.22
CA TYR A 173 1.15 -12.80 -4.59
C TYR A 173 -0.05 -12.94 -5.54
N THR A 174 -0.95 -11.97 -5.51
CA THR A 174 -2.19 -11.94 -6.30
C THR A 174 -2.10 -11.04 -7.53
N ASP A 175 -0.90 -10.54 -7.87
CA ASP A 175 -0.66 -9.66 -9.02
C ASP A 175 0.42 -10.28 -9.94
N PRO A 176 0.04 -11.30 -10.73
CA PRO A 176 0.98 -12.09 -11.51
C PRO A 176 1.74 -11.31 -12.57
N LEU A 177 1.10 -10.30 -13.15
CA LEU A 177 1.65 -9.60 -14.29
C LEU A 177 2.55 -8.42 -13.89
N MET A 178 2.27 -7.76 -12.75
CA MET A 178 3.01 -6.54 -12.36
C MET A 178 3.90 -6.72 -11.13
N SER A 179 3.72 -7.78 -10.33
CA SER A 179 4.45 -7.96 -9.06
C SER A 179 5.30 -9.22 -8.96
N PHE A 180 5.20 -10.19 -9.88
CA PHE A 180 5.88 -11.49 -9.72
C PHE A 180 7.41 -11.42 -9.73
N TRP A 181 7.99 -10.40 -10.38
CA TRP A 181 9.42 -10.13 -10.32
C TRP A 181 9.94 -9.90 -8.89
N ARG A 182 9.06 -9.56 -7.93
CA ARG A 182 9.40 -9.36 -6.51
C ARG A 182 9.35 -10.64 -5.68
N LEU A 183 8.80 -11.75 -6.17
CA LEU A 183 8.49 -12.93 -5.35
C LEU A 183 9.72 -13.57 -4.71
N GLN A 184 10.88 -13.54 -5.38
CA GLN A 184 12.14 -14.04 -4.82
C GLN A 184 12.50 -13.37 -3.49
N LYS A 185 12.17 -12.08 -3.34
CA LYS A 185 12.34 -11.32 -2.09
C LYS A 185 11.12 -11.43 -1.17
N ALA A 186 9.93 -11.38 -1.74
CA ALA A 186 8.68 -11.24 -0.99
C ALA A 186 8.30 -12.54 -0.26
N ILE A 187 8.41 -13.70 -0.91
CA ILE A 187 7.99 -14.98 -0.33
C ILE A 187 8.81 -15.31 0.93
N PRO A 188 10.16 -15.33 0.90
CA PRO A 188 10.94 -15.67 2.10
C PRO A 188 10.62 -14.74 3.28
N ARG A 189 10.48 -13.43 3.03
CA ARG A 189 10.13 -12.45 4.07
C ARG A 189 8.72 -12.64 4.61
N GLY A 190 7.74 -12.87 3.73
CA GLY A 190 6.37 -13.16 4.13
C GLY A 190 6.25 -14.44 4.95
N MET A 191 7.03 -15.48 4.63
CA MET A 191 7.07 -16.72 5.40
C MET A 191 7.73 -16.54 6.77
N LEU A 192 8.85 -15.82 6.84
CA LEU A 192 9.49 -15.46 8.13
C LEU A 192 8.56 -14.62 9.01
N LEU A 193 7.81 -13.71 8.40
CA LEU A 193 6.79 -12.92 9.08
C LEU A 193 5.71 -13.82 9.68
N LEU A 194 5.08 -14.69 8.88
CA LEU A 194 4.03 -15.60 9.36
C LEU A 194 4.54 -16.61 10.40
N LYS A 195 5.81 -17.03 10.31
CA LYS A 195 6.44 -17.90 11.31
C LYS A 195 6.51 -17.24 12.69
N ASN A 196 6.87 -15.96 12.74
CA ASN A 196 7.08 -15.21 14.00
C ASN A 196 5.81 -14.48 14.49
N PHE A 197 4.92 -14.15 13.56
CA PHE A 197 3.66 -13.42 13.76
C PHE A 197 2.55 -14.07 12.93
N PRO A 198 2.04 -15.24 13.35
CA PRO A 198 0.96 -15.91 12.65
C PRO A 198 -0.30 -15.04 12.60
N LEU A 199 -1.15 -15.28 11.59
CA LEU A 199 -2.45 -14.62 11.49
C LEU A 199 -3.34 -15.00 12.68
N GLU A 200 -3.95 -13.99 13.29
CA GLU A 200 -4.87 -14.13 14.43
C GLU A 200 -6.29 -14.47 13.92
N ILE A 201 -6.50 -15.71 13.50
CA ILE A 201 -7.75 -16.16 12.86
C ILE A 201 -8.81 -16.67 13.86
N GLY A 202 -10.09 -16.44 13.56
CA GLY A 202 -11.20 -16.90 14.37
C GLY A 202 -11.53 -18.39 14.20
N ASN A 203 -12.08 -19.01 15.24
CA ASN A 203 -12.55 -20.41 15.24
C ASN A 203 -14.05 -20.54 15.56
N GLY A 204 -14.77 -19.42 15.63
CA GLY A 204 -16.19 -19.41 15.93
C GLY A 204 -17.06 -19.86 14.75
N LYS A 205 -18.35 -20.04 15.02
CA LYS A 205 -19.33 -20.33 13.96
C LYS A 205 -19.47 -19.12 13.04
N ILE A 206 -19.47 -19.37 11.74
CA ILE A 206 -19.78 -18.34 10.75
C ILE A 206 -21.27 -18.03 10.80
N LYS A 207 -21.60 -16.74 10.83
CA LYS A 207 -22.95 -16.21 10.66
C LYS A 207 -22.98 -15.47 9.34
N TYR A 208 -23.56 -16.09 8.32
CA TYR A 208 -23.69 -15.41 7.03
C TYR A 208 -24.83 -14.40 7.07
N ASP A 209 -24.59 -13.21 6.51
CA ASP A 209 -25.59 -12.16 6.37
C ASP A 209 -26.57 -12.52 5.24
N SER A 210 -27.41 -13.52 5.52
CA SER A 210 -28.43 -13.99 4.58
C SER A 210 -29.54 -12.96 4.40
N LEU A 211 -30.05 -12.87 3.18
CA LEU A 211 -31.22 -12.08 2.81
C LEU A 211 -32.50 -12.84 3.14
N ASP A 212 -33.51 -12.10 3.61
CA ASP A 212 -34.84 -12.65 3.79
C ASP A 212 -35.49 -12.92 2.41
N GLU A 213 -36.60 -13.65 2.41
CA GLU A 213 -37.30 -14.05 1.19
C GLU A 213 -37.63 -12.86 0.29
N LYS A 214 -38.12 -11.77 0.88
CA LYS A 214 -38.53 -10.54 0.19
C LYS A 214 -37.38 -9.81 -0.51
N GLU A 215 -36.16 -9.86 0.01
CA GLU A 215 -34.97 -9.31 -0.66
C GLU A 215 -34.41 -10.30 -1.68
N SER A 216 -34.46 -11.61 -1.37
CA SER A 216 -33.79 -12.64 -2.16
C SER A 216 -34.35 -12.81 -3.57
N ILE A 217 -35.56 -12.32 -3.85
CA ILE A 217 -36.19 -12.38 -5.18
C ILE A 217 -35.31 -11.77 -6.28
N ILE A 218 -34.48 -10.77 -5.94
CA ILE A 218 -33.61 -10.08 -6.89
C ILE A 218 -32.35 -10.90 -7.23
N LEU A 219 -31.96 -11.85 -6.38
CA LEU A 219 -30.71 -12.60 -6.55
C LEU A 219 -30.66 -13.36 -7.87
N LYS A 220 -31.81 -13.84 -8.38
CA LYS A 220 -31.88 -14.52 -9.68
C LYS A 220 -31.55 -13.58 -10.85
N ASP A 221 -32.05 -12.35 -10.81
CA ASP A 221 -31.74 -11.35 -11.83
C ASP A 221 -30.25 -10.97 -11.75
N ILE A 222 -29.71 -10.77 -10.53
CA ILE A 222 -28.29 -10.47 -10.31
C ILE A 222 -27.39 -11.62 -10.82
N SER A 223 -27.69 -12.87 -10.43
CA SER A 223 -26.92 -14.04 -10.87
C SER A 223 -26.89 -14.13 -12.39
N SER A 224 -28.04 -13.95 -13.05
CA SER A 224 -28.10 -13.99 -14.52
C SER A 224 -27.24 -12.91 -15.18
N LEU A 225 -27.16 -11.71 -14.59
CA LEU A 225 -26.32 -10.63 -15.11
C LEU A 225 -24.83 -10.93 -14.92
N ILE A 226 -24.45 -11.49 -13.77
CA ILE A 226 -23.07 -11.87 -13.47
C ILE A 226 -22.61 -13.03 -14.36
N GLU A 227 -23.40 -14.11 -14.46
CA GLU A 227 -23.08 -15.31 -15.25
C GLU A 227 -22.91 -15.03 -16.74
N LYS A 228 -23.65 -14.05 -17.28
CA LYS A 228 -23.53 -13.60 -18.67
C LYS A 228 -22.33 -12.68 -18.91
N SER A 229 -21.65 -12.23 -17.85
CA SER A 229 -20.52 -11.32 -17.97
C SER A 229 -19.20 -12.07 -18.07
N ASN A 230 -18.35 -11.61 -19.00
CA ASN A 230 -16.97 -12.08 -19.13
C ASN A 230 -15.95 -11.19 -18.39
N SER A 231 -16.43 -10.21 -17.61
CA SER A 231 -15.61 -9.21 -16.91
C SER A 231 -15.82 -9.20 -15.39
N ILE A 232 -16.68 -10.08 -14.85
CA ILE A 232 -17.06 -10.10 -13.43
C ILE A 232 -16.56 -11.37 -12.74
N ILE A 233 -16.00 -11.21 -11.54
CA ILE A 233 -15.37 -12.28 -10.76
C ILE A 233 -15.95 -12.28 -9.34
N HIS A 234 -16.46 -13.41 -8.85
CA HIS A 234 -16.91 -13.54 -7.47
C HIS A 234 -15.74 -13.51 -6.47
N VAL A 235 -15.84 -12.72 -5.38
CA VAL A 235 -14.75 -12.60 -4.39
C VAL A 235 -15.17 -12.67 -2.92
N GLY A 236 -16.40 -12.28 -2.56
CA GLY A 236 -16.85 -12.26 -1.15
C GLY A 236 -17.38 -13.60 -0.66
N THR A 237 -18.45 -13.57 0.14
CA THR A 237 -18.99 -14.77 0.81
C THR A 237 -19.35 -15.91 -0.15
N TYR A 238 -19.83 -15.59 -1.35
CA TYR A 238 -20.08 -16.61 -2.37
C TYR A 238 -18.80 -17.37 -2.75
N ALA A 239 -17.67 -16.66 -2.86
CA ALA A 239 -16.38 -17.27 -3.15
C ALA A 239 -15.81 -18.04 -1.95
N VAL A 240 -16.05 -17.57 -0.72
CA VAL A 240 -15.73 -18.31 0.50
C VAL A 240 -16.38 -19.70 0.46
N LYS A 241 -17.67 -19.79 0.14
CA LYS A 241 -18.40 -21.06 0.10
C LYS A 241 -17.87 -22.06 -0.92
N PHE A 242 -17.32 -21.58 -2.02
CA PHE A 242 -16.62 -22.43 -2.99
C PHE A 242 -15.36 -23.08 -2.39
N TYR A 243 -14.69 -22.37 -1.47
CA TYR A 243 -13.47 -22.81 -0.79
C TYR A 243 -13.70 -23.45 0.58
N THR A 244 -14.94 -23.64 1.00
CA THR A 244 -15.25 -24.26 2.29
C THR A 244 -16.15 -25.47 2.12
N ILE A 245 -16.18 -26.32 3.15
CA ILE A 245 -17.04 -27.52 3.16
C ILE A 245 -18.52 -27.13 3.31
N ASP A 246 -18.82 -25.96 3.87
CA ASP A 246 -20.19 -25.48 4.06
C ASP A 246 -20.86 -25.09 2.74
N LYS A 247 -21.61 -26.02 2.18
CA LYS A 247 -22.42 -25.85 0.96
C LYS A 247 -23.89 -25.53 1.25
N LYS A 248 -24.27 -25.15 2.48
CA LYS A 248 -25.67 -24.81 2.78
C LYS A 248 -26.19 -23.79 1.78
N SER A 249 -27.39 -24.03 1.24
CA SER A 249 -28.03 -23.06 0.35
C SER A 249 -28.47 -21.87 1.20
N GLU A 250 -27.90 -20.70 0.92
CA GLU A 250 -28.20 -19.45 1.61
C GLU A 250 -28.37 -18.36 0.57
N ARG A 251 -29.31 -17.46 0.85
CA ARG A 251 -29.64 -16.31 -0.02
C ARG A 251 -28.65 -15.19 0.28
N LEU A 252 -27.45 -15.28 -0.26
CA LEU A 252 -26.38 -14.36 0.08
C LEU A 252 -26.34 -13.16 -0.88
N PRO A 253 -25.99 -11.95 -0.39
CA PRO A 253 -25.62 -10.87 -1.27
C PRO A 253 -24.36 -11.23 -2.06
N TYR A 254 -24.27 -10.72 -3.29
CA TYR A 254 -23.11 -10.94 -4.14
C TYR A 254 -22.04 -9.89 -3.86
N GLU A 255 -20.77 -10.31 -3.81
CA GLU A 255 -19.62 -9.42 -3.83
C GLU A 255 -18.72 -9.85 -4.98
N VAL A 256 -18.47 -8.92 -5.91
CA VAL A 256 -17.74 -9.19 -7.15
C VAL A 256 -16.71 -8.13 -7.46
N ILE A 257 -15.65 -8.50 -8.17
CA ILE A 257 -14.70 -7.58 -8.81
C ILE A 257 -15.07 -7.49 -10.29
N SER A 258 -15.18 -6.28 -10.83
CA SER A 258 -15.32 -6.05 -12.26
C SER A 258 -14.00 -5.50 -12.84
N VAL A 259 -13.57 -6.06 -13.96
CA VAL A 259 -12.43 -5.55 -14.76
C VAL A 259 -12.86 -4.58 -15.86
N GLU A 260 -14.16 -4.28 -15.95
CA GLU A 260 -14.77 -3.27 -16.83
C GLU A 260 -15.76 -2.42 -16.00
N TYR A 261 -15.32 -1.93 -14.84
CA TYR A 261 -16.16 -1.43 -13.75
C TYR A 261 -17.28 -0.49 -14.17
N GLU A 262 -16.98 0.61 -14.85
CA GLU A 262 -18.01 1.57 -15.24
C GLU A 262 -19.09 0.96 -16.14
N LYS A 263 -18.69 0.10 -17.08
CA LYS A 263 -19.59 -0.53 -18.05
C LYS A 263 -20.49 -1.55 -17.35
N ASP A 264 -19.91 -2.38 -16.49
CA ASP A 264 -20.66 -3.40 -15.75
C ASP A 264 -21.64 -2.76 -14.75
N VAL A 265 -21.19 -1.74 -14.01
CA VAL A 265 -22.04 -1.00 -13.06
C VAL A 265 -23.23 -0.35 -13.76
N LYS A 266 -23.00 0.38 -14.87
CA LYS A 266 -24.08 1.02 -15.65
C LYS A 266 -25.09 -0.01 -16.17
N LYS A 267 -24.59 -1.09 -16.80
CA LYS A 267 -25.44 -2.16 -17.35
C LYS A 267 -26.26 -2.85 -16.26
N ILE A 268 -25.64 -3.22 -15.14
CA ILE A 268 -26.34 -3.90 -14.04
C ILE A 268 -27.39 -2.97 -13.42
N TYR A 269 -27.05 -1.70 -13.21
CA TYR A 269 -28.00 -0.72 -12.69
C TYR A 269 -29.20 -0.56 -13.61
N GLU A 270 -28.99 -0.37 -14.91
CA GLU A 270 -30.07 -0.23 -15.89
C GLU A 270 -30.98 -1.47 -15.94
N GLU A 271 -30.41 -2.68 -15.94
CA GLU A 271 -31.20 -3.92 -16.00
C GLU A 271 -31.99 -4.20 -14.72
N LEU A 272 -31.38 -3.97 -13.54
CA LEU A 272 -32.09 -4.16 -12.27
C LEU A 272 -33.18 -3.11 -12.07
N ASN A 273 -32.91 -1.85 -12.42
CA ASN A 273 -33.84 -0.74 -12.19
C ASN A 273 -35.08 -0.77 -13.10
N LYS A 274 -35.07 -1.58 -14.18
CA LYS A 274 -36.27 -1.86 -15.00
C LYS A 274 -37.35 -2.64 -14.23
N LYS A 275 -36.95 -3.45 -13.26
CA LYS A 275 -37.84 -4.39 -12.54
C LYS A 275 -37.99 -4.06 -11.06
N HIS A 276 -36.95 -3.47 -10.46
CA HIS A 276 -36.83 -3.29 -9.03
C HIS A 276 -36.48 -1.84 -8.73
N LYS A 277 -36.96 -1.29 -7.60
CA LYS A 277 -36.52 0.02 -7.14
C LYS A 277 -35.18 -0.12 -6.43
N ILE A 278 -34.09 0.31 -7.07
CA ILE A 278 -32.74 0.14 -6.55
C ILE A 278 -32.16 1.48 -6.08
N THR A 279 -31.65 1.47 -4.85
CA THR A 279 -30.81 2.53 -4.30
C THR A 279 -29.34 2.13 -4.46
N ILE A 280 -28.45 3.12 -4.62
CA ILE A 280 -27.00 2.88 -4.74
C ILE A 280 -26.21 3.72 -3.74
N ARG A 281 -25.09 3.18 -3.27
CA ARG A 281 -24.07 3.88 -2.48
C ARG A 281 -22.70 3.60 -3.09
N GLU A 282 -21.97 4.65 -3.46
CA GLU A 282 -20.64 4.52 -4.05
C GLU A 282 -19.58 5.07 -3.10
N TYR A 283 -18.43 4.42 -3.05
CA TYR A 283 -17.36 4.71 -2.09
C TYR A 283 -16.06 5.01 -2.84
N PHE A 284 -15.27 5.94 -2.28
CA PHE A 284 -13.89 6.17 -2.72
C PHE A 284 -13.02 4.91 -2.50
N PRO A 285 -11.86 4.80 -3.19
CA PRO A 285 -10.88 3.77 -2.87
C PRO A 285 -10.56 3.75 -1.37
N TYR A 286 -10.36 2.56 -0.81
CA TYR A 286 -9.93 2.37 0.57
C TYR A 286 -8.43 2.08 0.62
N PHE A 287 -7.67 3.12 0.94
CA PHE A 287 -6.22 3.15 0.90
C PHE A 287 -5.69 2.57 -0.43
N GLN A 288 -4.71 1.68 -0.35
CA GLN A 288 -4.13 0.96 -1.49
C GLN A 288 -4.72 -0.46 -1.65
N PHE A 289 -5.82 -0.77 -0.95
CA PHE A 289 -6.34 -2.14 -0.80
C PHE A 289 -7.55 -2.42 -1.68
N TRP A 290 -8.57 -1.56 -1.60
CA TRP A 290 -9.73 -1.61 -2.48
C TRP A 290 -9.79 -0.35 -3.31
N ASP A 291 -10.16 -0.53 -4.57
CA ASP A 291 -10.51 0.59 -5.43
C ASP A 291 -11.97 1.05 -5.15
N ARG A 292 -12.46 2.00 -5.94
CA ARG A 292 -13.87 2.39 -5.96
C ARG A 292 -14.77 1.17 -5.96
N HIS A 293 -15.83 1.25 -5.17
CA HIS A 293 -16.85 0.22 -5.13
C HIS A 293 -18.23 0.81 -4.92
N ILE A 294 -19.23 0.07 -5.37
CA ILE A 294 -20.64 0.48 -5.32
C ILE A 294 -21.48 -0.64 -4.75
N GLU A 295 -22.39 -0.27 -3.84
CA GLU A 295 -23.40 -1.13 -3.24
C GLU A 295 -24.74 -0.88 -3.91
N PHE A 296 -25.41 -1.95 -4.31
CA PHE A 296 -26.78 -1.98 -4.77
C PHE A 296 -27.68 -2.41 -3.61
N ILE A 297 -28.68 -1.59 -3.31
CA ILE A 297 -29.55 -1.74 -2.16
C ILE A 297 -30.98 -1.96 -2.65
N PHE A 298 -31.58 -3.04 -2.17
CA PHE A 298 -32.97 -3.40 -2.43
C PHE A 298 -33.66 -3.66 -1.08
N ASN A 299 -34.82 -3.03 -0.85
CA ASN A 299 -35.55 -3.09 0.42
C ASN A 299 -34.66 -2.86 1.67
N ASN A 300 -33.78 -1.85 1.60
CA ASN A 300 -32.85 -1.46 2.66
C ASN A 300 -31.80 -2.52 3.03
N LYS A 301 -31.54 -3.49 2.17
CA LYS A 301 -30.44 -4.46 2.30
C LYS A 301 -29.51 -4.36 1.10
N VAL A 302 -28.21 -4.46 1.35
CA VAL A 302 -27.21 -4.61 0.30
C VAL A 302 -27.40 -5.99 -0.33
N VAL A 303 -27.59 -6.04 -1.64
CA VAL A 303 -27.79 -7.29 -2.40
C VAL A 303 -26.65 -7.59 -3.37
N LEU A 304 -25.89 -6.57 -3.76
CA LEU A 304 -24.72 -6.69 -4.61
C LEU A 304 -23.71 -5.57 -4.28
N THR A 305 -22.44 -5.93 -4.15
CA THR A 305 -21.33 -4.99 -4.11
C THR A 305 -20.39 -5.28 -5.29
N ILE A 306 -20.08 -4.25 -6.07
CA ILE A 306 -19.14 -4.34 -7.19
C ILE A 306 -17.91 -3.51 -6.84
N PHE A 307 -16.74 -4.14 -6.83
CA PHE A 307 -15.44 -3.50 -6.67
C PHE A 307 -14.76 -3.30 -8.03
N ASN A 308 -14.10 -2.17 -8.25
CA ASN A 308 -13.19 -2.01 -9.37
C ASN A 308 -11.91 -2.84 -9.14
N ASN A 309 -11.19 -3.18 -10.22
CA ASN A 309 -10.04 -4.09 -10.17
C ASN A 309 -8.70 -3.42 -9.83
N LEU A 310 -8.69 -2.13 -9.47
CA LEU A 310 -7.45 -1.39 -9.15
C LEU A 310 -6.41 -1.46 -10.28
N GLU A 311 -6.87 -1.50 -11.54
CA GLU A 311 -6.01 -1.66 -12.72
C GLU A 311 -5.12 -2.92 -12.68
N LYS A 312 -5.58 -3.98 -11.98
CA LYS A 312 -4.89 -5.28 -11.89
C LYS A 312 -5.55 -6.35 -12.74
N CYS A 313 -4.74 -7.29 -13.19
CA CYS A 313 -5.22 -8.55 -13.74
C CYS A 313 -5.47 -9.53 -12.59
N ILE A 314 -6.74 -9.90 -12.36
CA ILE A 314 -7.16 -10.63 -11.15
C ILE A 314 -7.11 -12.14 -11.39
N PRO A 315 -6.29 -12.90 -10.64
CA PRO A 315 -6.23 -14.35 -10.76
C PRO A 315 -7.56 -15.00 -10.40
N TYR A 316 -8.04 -15.92 -11.24
CA TYR A 316 -9.36 -16.50 -11.13
C TYR A 316 -9.37 -18.00 -11.51
N ARG A 317 -10.46 -18.67 -11.15
CA ARG A 317 -10.86 -19.97 -11.68
C ARG A 317 -12.18 -19.86 -12.42
N LYS A 318 -12.31 -20.60 -13.51
CA LYS A 318 -13.58 -20.76 -14.20
C LYS A 318 -14.38 -21.88 -13.52
N TYR A 319 -15.67 -21.67 -13.36
CA TYR A 319 -16.62 -22.66 -12.85
C TYR A 319 -17.95 -22.52 -13.61
N ASP A 320 -18.93 -23.38 -13.30
CA ASP A 320 -20.18 -23.48 -14.08
C ASP A 320 -20.97 -22.16 -14.17
N TYR A 321 -20.83 -21.28 -13.17
CA TYR A 321 -21.57 -20.02 -13.08
C TYR A 321 -20.67 -18.79 -13.32
N GLY A 322 -19.54 -18.95 -14.03
CA GLY A 322 -18.68 -17.84 -14.47
C GLY A 322 -17.27 -17.90 -13.89
N PHE A 323 -16.83 -16.79 -13.29
CA PHE A 323 -15.47 -16.64 -12.75
C PHE A 323 -15.48 -16.44 -11.24
N ILE A 324 -14.62 -17.17 -10.55
CA ILE A 324 -14.41 -17.04 -9.12
C ILE A 324 -12.96 -16.66 -8.84
N ALA A 325 -12.74 -15.72 -7.94
CA ALA A 325 -11.41 -15.26 -7.58
C ALA A 325 -10.58 -16.41 -7.02
N SER A 326 -9.27 -16.43 -7.29
CA SER A 326 -8.38 -17.45 -6.74
C SER A 326 -8.36 -17.41 -5.20
N PHE A 327 -7.96 -18.50 -4.57
CA PHE A 327 -7.91 -18.61 -3.10
C PHE A 327 -7.15 -17.44 -2.45
N GLN A 328 -5.99 -17.05 -2.99
CA GLN A 328 -5.20 -15.94 -2.44
C GLN A 328 -5.88 -14.59 -2.61
N VAL A 329 -6.66 -14.38 -3.68
CA VAL A 329 -7.45 -13.16 -3.88
C VAL A 329 -8.62 -13.10 -2.89
N VAL A 330 -9.32 -14.22 -2.68
CA VAL A 330 -10.38 -14.31 -1.66
C VAL A 330 -9.81 -14.07 -0.25
N LEU A 331 -8.66 -14.65 0.06
CA LEU A 331 -7.95 -14.43 1.33
C LEU A 331 -7.56 -12.95 1.49
N LEU A 332 -6.99 -12.33 0.46
CA LEU A 332 -6.64 -10.91 0.45
C LEU A 332 -7.88 -10.04 0.70
N HIS A 333 -8.96 -10.28 -0.04
CA HIS A 333 -10.22 -9.52 0.09
C HIS A 333 -10.78 -9.58 1.51
N HIS A 334 -10.82 -10.77 2.11
CA HIS A 334 -11.35 -10.94 3.47
C HIS A 334 -10.40 -10.41 4.55
N LEU A 335 -9.09 -10.44 4.32
CA LEU A 335 -8.12 -9.84 5.24
C LEU A 335 -8.23 -8.31 5.24
N VAL A 336 -8.38 -7.71 4.05
CA VAL A 336 -8.67 -6.28 3.91
C VAL A 336 -10.01 -5.94 4.57
N LYS A 337 -11.06 -6.74 4.34
CA LYS A 337 -12.37 -6.58 4.98
C LYS A 337 -12.28 -6.64 6.50
N TYR A 338 -11.52 -7.60 7.05
CA TYR A 338 -11.30 -7.70 8.49
C TYR A 338 -10.72 -6.39 9.05
N TYR A 339 -9.64 -5.87 8.47
CA TYR A 339 -9.03 -4.63 8.95
C TYR A 339 -9.89 -3.39 8.67
N TYR A 340 -10.64 -3.36 7.57
CA TYR A 340 -11.65 -2.32 7.34
C TYR A 340 -12.69 -2.30 8.46
N TYR A 341 -13.18 -3.47 8.89
CA TYR A 341 -14.16 -3.59 9.97
C TYR A 341 -13.55 -3.19 11.32
N VAL A 342 -12.33 -3.66 11.63
CA VAL A 342 -11.60 -3.26 12.85
C VAL A 342 -11.44 -1.75 12.91
N ASN A 343 -10.94 -1.14 11.83
CA ASN A 343 -10.66 0.30 11.76
C ASN A 343 -11.95 1.13 11.88
N ASN A 344 -13.07 0.63 11.35
CA ASN A 344 -14.36 1.31 11.41
C ASN A 344 -15.23 0.89 12.60
N LYS A 345 -14.69 0.15 13.57
CA LYS A 345 -15.40 -0.33 14.77
C LYS A 345 -16.69 -1.11 14.42
N LEU A 346 -16.67 -1.82 13.30
CA LEU A 346 -17.73 -2.73 12.87
C LEU A 346 -17.52 -4.11 13.50
N ASN A 347 -18.55 -4.97 13.44
CA ASN A 347 -18.44 -6.34 13.94
C ASN A 347 -17.53 -7.20 13.05
N TYR A 348 -16.24 -7.24 13.39
CA TYR A 348 -15.21 -7.98 12.66
C TYR A 348 -15.12 -9.46 13.02
N GLU A 349 -15.78 -9.92 14.10
CA GLU A 349 -15.63 -11.28 14.62
C GLU A 349 -16.05 -12.32 13.58
N ASN A 350 -17.18 -12.07 12.89
CA ASN A 350 -17.66 -12.94 11.84
C ASN A 350 -16.70 -13.01 10.64
N VAL A 351 -16.13 -11.87 10.23
CA VAL A 351 -15.13 -11.82 9.14
C VAL A 351 -13.88 -12.60 9.56
N ASN A 352 -13.48 -12.51 10.83
CA ASN A 352 -12.36 -13.28 11.36
C ASN A 352 -12.62 -14.79 11.39
N ASN A 353 -13.85 -15.21 11.73
CA ASN A 353 -14.26 -16.60 11.68
C ASN A 353 -14.26 -17.15 10.24
N ILE A 354 -14.70 -16.34 9.26
CA ILE A 354 -14.61 -16.66 7.82
C ILE A 354 -13.15 -16.88 7.41
N LEU A 355 -12.25 -15.97 7.78
CA LEU A 355 -10.82 -16.10 7.50
C LEU A 355 -10.24 -17.41 8.07
N GLY A 356 -10.62 -17.77 9.29
CA GLY A 356 -10.18 -19.01 9.90
C GLY A 356 -10.74 -20.25 9.20
N GLU A 357 -11.99 -20.23 8.77
CA GLU A 357 -12.62 -21.34 8.05
C GLU A 357 -11.97 -21.59 6.69
N ILE A 358 -11.73 -20.55 5.88
CA ILE A 358 -11.11 -20.74 4.56
C ILE A 358 -9.69 -21.30 4.67
N LEU A 359 -8.92 -20.85 5.68
CA LEU A 359 -7.56 -21.33 5.92
C LEU A 359 -7.53 -22.77 6.44
N ARG A 360 -8.46 -23.12 7.34
CA ARG A 360 -8.63 -24.51 7.83
C ARG A 360 -9.04 -25.45 6.71
N SER A 361 -10.06 -25.07 5.93
CA SER A 361 -10.54 -25.83 4.77
C SER A 361 -9.42 -26.12 3.77
N ARG A 362 -8.58 -25.11 3.45
CA ARG A 362 -7.38 -25.28 2.62
C ARG A 362 -6.43 -26.31 3.24
N ASN A 363 -6.04 -26.11 4.50
CA ASN A 363 -5.05 -26.95 5.17
C ASN A 363 -5.48 -28.41 5.27
N GLU A 364 -6.74 -28.63 5.64
CA GLU A 364 -7.33 -29.97 5.74
C GLU A 364 -7.37 -30.65 4.37
N TYR A 365 -7.79 -29.94 3.32
CA TYR A 365 -7.80 -30.48 1.96
C TYR A 365 -6.40 -30.88 1.50
N LEU A 366 -5.42 -29.99 1.62
CA LEU A 366 -4.05 -30.23 1.17
C LEU A 366 -3.43 -31.42 1.92
N LYS A 367 -3.60 -31.47 3.25
CA LYS A 367 -3.13 -32.58 4.09
C LYS A 367 -3.81 -33.91 3.72
N LYS A 368 -5.14 -33.92 3.60
CA LYS A 368 -5.91 -35.14 3.30
C LYS A 368 -5.56 -35.75 1.94
N ASN A 369 -5.28 -34.90 0.95
CA ASN A 369 -5.03 -35.34 -0.43
C ASN A 369 -3.53 -35.44 -0.76
N ASN A 370 -2.63 -35.24 0.22
CA ASN A 370 -1.19 -35.18 0.03
C ASN A 370 -0.80 -34.23 -1.13
N LYS A 371 -1.34 -33.00 -1.07
CA LYS A 371 -1.11 -31.93 -2.05
C LYS A 371 -0.42 -30.73 -1.40
N THR A 372 0.25 -29.95 -2.23
CA THR A 372 0.90 -28.69 -1.90
C THR A 372 0.13 -27.51 -2.48
N VAL A 373 0.48 -26.30 -2.05
CA VAL A 373 -0.09 -25.05 -2.57
C VAL A 373 0.22 -24.81 -4.06
N MET A 374 1.18 -25.53 -4.64
CA MET A 374 1.57 -25.39 -6.04
C MET A 374 0.85 -26.39 -6.97
N ASP A 375 0.25 -27.43 -6.40
CA ASP A 375 -0.46 -28.45 -7.17
C ASP A 375 -1.73 -27.88 -7.81
N ASP A 376 -2.13 -28.46 -8.95
CA ASP A 376 -3.36 -28.07 -9.63
C ASP A 376 -4.61 -28.57 -8.89
N THR A 377 -4.99 -27.82 -7.86
CA THR A 377 -6.15 -28.03 -7.00
C THR A 377 -6.93 -26.72 -6.92
N ILE A 378 -8.15 -26.73 -6.37
CA ILE A 378 -8.91 -25.48 -6.16
C ILE A 378 -8.11 -24.45 -5.33
N TYR A 379 -7.22 -24.92 -4.46
CA TYR A 379 -6.36 -24.11 -3.58
C TYR A 379 -5.00 -23.73 -4.16
N ARG A 380 -4.74 -23.96 -5.46
CA ARG A 380 -3.47 -23.56 -6.09
C ARG A 380 -3.20 -22.06 -5.85
N GLU A 381 -2.05 -21.77 -5.29
CA GLU A 381 -1.52 -20.43 -5.06
C GLU A 381 -0.63 -19.98 -6.24
N PHE A 382 -0.33 -18.68 -6.33
CA PHE A 382 0.53 -18.08 -7.37
C PHE A 382 0.04 -18.35 -8.81
N GLN A 383 -1.27 -18.23 -9.03
CA GLN A 383 -1.87 -18.41 -10.35
C GLN A 383 -1.49 -17.25 -11.29
N ILE A 384 -1.07 -17.60 -12.51
CA ILE A 384 -0.68 -16.62 -13.55
C ILE A 384 -1.88 -16.24 -14.42
N ASN A 385 -2.75 -17.20 -14.72
CA ASN A 385 -3.97 -16.93 -15.48
C ASN A 385 -4.88 -16.00 -14.69
N CYS A 386 -5.18 -14.85 -15.28
CA CYS A 386 -5.91 -13.76 -14.64
C CYS A 386 -6.81 -13.04 -15.67
N LEU A 387 -7.78 -12.28 -15.16
CA LEU A 387 -8.75 -11.54 -15.96
C LEU A 387 -8.55 -10.03 -15.78
N GLY A 388 -8.69 -9.26 -16.86
CA GLY A 388 -8.51 -7.81 -16.86
C GLY A 388 -7.18 -7.36 -17.46
N LYS A 389 -7.09 -6.07 -17.81
CA LYS A 389 -5.87 -5.47 -18.31
C LYS A 389 -5.12 -4.85 -17.13
N ALA A 390 -3.94 -5.37 -16.85
CA ALA A 390 -3.06 -4.77 -15.84
C ALA A 390 -2.34 -3.55 -16.41
N LEU A 391 -2.18 -2.51 -15.60
CA LEU A 391 -1.38 -1.34 -15.94
C LEU A 391 -0.02 -1.39 -15.24
N ASP A 392 1.05 -1.41 -16.04
CA ASP A 392 2.41 -1.36 -15.53
C ASP A 392 2.68 -0.05 -14.76
N PRO A 393 3.24 -0.09 -13.53
CA PRO A 393 3.50 1.10 -12.74
C PRO A 393 4.45 2.13 -13.39
N MET A 394 5.43 1.68 -14.20
CA MET A 394 6.33 2.59 -14.93
C MET A 394 5.57 3.31 -16.03
N ARG A 395 4.76 2.56 -16.79
CA ARG A 395 3.87 3.11 -17.80
C ARG A 395 2.87 4.10 -17.21
N TYR A 396 2.24 3.77 -16.09
CA TYR A 396 1.31 4.67 -15.40
C TYR A 396 2.00 5.98 -15.00
N ALA A 397 3.16 5.89 -14.34
CA ALA A 397 3.91 7.06 -13.92
C ALA A 397 4.34 7.95 -15.11
N PHE A 398 4.68 7.34 -16.25
CA PHE A 398 5.00 8.07 -17.48
C PHE A 398 3.78 8.78 -18.09
N ILE A 399 2.62 8.09 -18.16
CA ILE A 399 1.37 8.69 -18.65
C ILE A 399 0.96 9.88 -17.78
N GLU A 400 0.99 9.71 -16.46
CA GLU A 400 0.69 10.78 -15.50
C GLU A 400 1.67 11.95 -15.60
N PHE A 401 2.96 11.67 -15.81
CA PHE A 401 3.97 12.70 -16.05
C PHE A 401 3.63 13.52 -17.31
N GLN A 402 3.33 12.86 -18.43
CA GLN A 402 3.00 13.54 -19.69
C GLN A 402 1.73 14.38 -19.60
N LYS A 403 0.71 13.85 -18.90
CA LYS A 403 -0.52 14.58 -18.61
C LYS A 403 -0.27 15.83 -17.76
N LYS A 404 0.50 15.71 -16.68
CA LYS A 404 0.85 16.89 -15.86
C LYS A 404 1.64 17.92 -16.67
N LEU A 405 2.56 17.47 -17.50
CA LEU A 405 3.35 18.34 -18.37
C LEU A 405 2.48 19.09 -19.38
N SER A 406 1.54 18.42 -20.06
CA SER A 406 0.64 19.04 -21.03
C SER A 406 -0.35 20.02 -20.37
N GLU A 407 -0.71 19.78 -19.11
CA GLU A 407 -1.55 20.68 -18.30
C GLU A 407 -0.77 21.84 -17.65
N GLY A 408 0.55 21.95 -17.90
CA GLY A 408 1.41 22.96 -17.27
C GLY A 408 1.55 22.78 -15.74
N LYS A 409 1.22 21.60 -15.21
CA LYS A 409 1.30 21.28 -13.80
C LYS A 409 2.71 20.80 -13.44
N ARG A 410 3.08 21.00 -12.18
CA ARG A 410 4.32 20.46 -11.62
C ARG A 410 4.34 18.94 -11.77
N THR A 411 5.36 18.42 -12.44
CA THR A 411 5.47 16.99 -12.77
C THR A 411 5.95 16.17 -11.59
N LYS A 412 6.99 16.65 -10.88
CA LYS A 412 7.52 16.03 -9.66
C LYS A 412 7.82 17.07 -8.58
N TYR A 413 7.51 16.72 -7.34
CA TYR A 413 7.98 17.48 -6.18
C TYR A 413 9.44 17.14 -5.87
N ARG A 414 10.21 18.17 -5.49
CA ARG A 414 11.60 18.09 -5.02
C ARG A 414 11.78 19.15 -3.94
N TYR A 415 12.65 18.85 -2.99
CA TYR A 415 13.04 19.75 -1.92
C TYR A 415 14.53 19.64 -1.65
N ASN A 416 15.22 20.77 -1.55
CA ASN A 416 16.61 20.86 -1.12
C ASN A 416 16.73 21.95 -0.03
N PRO A 417 17.03 21.60 1.22
CA PRO A 417 17.09 22.56 2.33
C PRO A 417 18.15 23.66 2.14
N LYS A 418 19.14 23.49 1.25
CA LYS A 418 20.12 24.53 0.93
C LYS A 418 19.52 25.66 0.07
N THR A 419 18.57 25.34 -0.81
CA THR A 419 17.98 26.31 -1.77
C THR A 419 16.55 26.68 -1.45
N ASP A 420 15.82 25.78 -0.78
CA ASP A 420 14.36 25.82 -0.67
C ASP A 420 13.89 26.13 0.76
N TYR A 421 14.81 26.40 1.70
CA TYR A 421 14.52 26.53 3.14
C TYR A 421 13.36 27.48 3.45
N ASP A 422 13.36 28.67 2.83
CA ASP A 422 12.38 29.73 3.03
C ASP A 422 11.16 29.61 2.10
N LEU A 423 11.11 28.59 1.23
CA LEU A 423 10.00 28.40 0.32
C LEU A 423 8.78 27.85 1.06
N LYS A 424 7.62 28.45 0.78
CA LYS A 424 6.33 27.93 1.24
C LYS A 424 6.07 26.58 0.57
N LEU A 425 5.62 25.61 1.36
CA LEU A 425 5.17 24.33 0.81
C LEU A 425 4.01 24.55 -0.17
N PRO A 426 4.01 23.82 -1.30
CA PRO A 426 2.88 23.88 -2.21
C PRO A 426 1.65 23.30 -1.51
N GLU A 427 0.49 23.87 -1.80
CA GLU A 427 -0.79 23.22 -1.50
C GLU A 427 -0.91 21.98 -2.37
N PHE A 428 -0.52 20.84 -1.81
CA PHE A 428 -0.62 19.56 -2.49
C PHE A 428 -1.90 18.87 -2.06
N ILE A 429 -2.58 18.28 -3.03
CA ILE A 429 -3.80 17.56 -2.77
C ILE A 429 -3.63 16.12 -3.26
N PHE A 430 -3.68 15.20 -2.30
CA PHE A 430 -3.64 13.77 -2.55
C PHE A 430 -4.99 13.25 -3.02
N ASP A 431 -4.96 12.11 -3.71
CA ASP A 431 -6.18 11.42 -4.10
C ASP A 431 -6.95 10.96 -2.87
N ASN A 432 -8.28 11.06 -2.94
CA ASN A 432 -9.13 10.60 -1.85
C ASN A 432 -9.19 9.08 -1.83
N THR A 433 -8.38 8.48 -0.97
CA THR A 433 -8.32 7.04 -0.70
C THR A 433 -8.86 6.70 0.69
N SER A 434 -9.83 7.46 1.18
CA SER A 434 -10.39 7.30 2.54
C SER A 434 -11.29 6.07 2.72
N GLY A 435 -11.84 5.51 1.64
CA GLY A 435 -12.90 4.51 1.69
C GLY A 435 -14.29 5.07 2.03
N ASN A 436 -14.44 6.40 2.14
CA ASN A 436 -15.70 7.02 2.53
C ASN A 436 -16.73 7.06 1.40
N LEU A 437 -18.01 7.19 1.77
CA LEU A 437 -19.12 7.38 0.85
C LEU A 437 -18.94 8.64 -0.01
N ILE A 438 -19.16 8.52 -1.31
CA ILE A 438 -19.20 9.62 -2.26
C ILE A 438 -20.54 10.33 -2.14
N LYS A 439 -20.56 11.49 -1.47
CA LYS A 439 -21.77 12.33 -1.34
C LYS A 439 -22.07 13.19 -2.58
N ASN A 440 -21.06 13.48 -3.40
CA ASN A 440 -21.20 14.36 -4.54
C ASN A 440 -21.63 13.58 -5.78
N ASN A 441 -22.89 13.76 -6.21
CA ASN A 441 -23.46 13.10 -7.40
C ASN A 441 -22.66 13.29 -8.70
N ARG A 442 -21.81 14.32 -8.80
CA ARG A 442 -20.94 14.52 -9.98
C ARG A 442 -19.78 13.52 -10.05
N LEU A 443 -19.44 12.91 -8.92
CA LEU A 443 -18.32 11.99 -8.78
C LEU A 443 -18.73 10.52 -8.83
N MET A 444 -20.04 10.26 -8.87
CA MET A 444 -20.62 8.93 -8.95
C MET A 444 -20.57 8.39 -10.39
N THR A 445 -20.34 7.10 -10.51
CA THR A 445 -20.32 6.33 -11.75
C THR A 445 -21.70 6.29 -12.43
N VAL A 446 -22.77 6.29 -11.62
CA VAL A 446 -24.17 6.33 -12.05
C VAL A 446 -24.85 7.53 -11.41
N LYS A 447 -25.54 8.33 -12.23
CA LYS A 447 -26.37 9.44 -11.77
C LYS A 447 -27.79 8.92 -11.52
N SER A 448 -28.22 8.92 -10.26
CA SER A 448 -29.56 8.48 -9.85
C SER A 448 -30.24 9.59 -9.03
N GLU A 449 -31.55 9.79 -9.24
CA GLU A 449 -32.38 10.67 -8.39
C GLU A 449 -32.65 10.06 -7.00
N ASN A 450 -32.43 8.74 -6.84
CA ASN A 450 -32.61 7.99 -5.59
C ASN A 450 -31.28 7.72 -4.86
N SER A 451 -30.23 8.53 -5.05
CA SER A 451 -28.98 8.40 -4.27
C SER A 451 -29.19 8.91 -2.84
N GLU A 452 -28.80 8.12 -1.83
CA GLU A 452 -28.81 8.59 -0.44
C GLU A 452 -27.73 9.67 -0.25
N THR A 453 -28.15 10.92 -0.16
CA THR A 453 -27.33 12.03 0.32
C THR A 453 -27.64 12.24 1.80
N VAL A 454 -26.70 11.88 2.68
CA VAL A 454 -26.85 12.13 4.11
C VAL A 454 -26.68 13.63 4.37
N SER A 455 -27.77 14.30 4.74
CA SER A 455 -27.79 15.68 5.22
C SER A 455 -27.28 15.75 6.67
N SER A 456 -26.10 16.32 6.88
CA SER A 456 -25.77 17.01 8.13
C SER A 456 -24.60 17.98 7.90
N GLU A 457 -24.75 19.15 8.49
CA GLU A 457 -23.88 20.32 8.45
C GLU A 457 -22.46 19.99 8.95
N SER A 458 -21.48 20.09 8.06
CA SER A 458 -20.15 20.60 8.39
C SER A 458 -19.64 21.27 7.11
N SER A 459 -19.47 22.58 7.17
CA SER A 459 -19.07 23.42 6.05
C SER A 459 -17.59 23.19 5.71
N ASP A 460 -17.32 22.15 4.91
CA ASP A 460 -16.04 22.02 4.21
C ASP A 460 -16.18 22.55 2.78
N VAL A 461 -15.41 23.59 2.49
CA VAL A 461 -15.37 24.30 1.21
C VAL A 461 -14.89 23.36 0.09
N GLN A 462 -15.83 22.67 -0.55
CA GLN A 462 -15.55 21.78 -1.70
C GLN A 462 -15.61 22.55 -3.02
N SER A 463 -14.46 23.03 -3.49
CA SER A 463 -14.29 23.46 -4.88
C SER A 463 -14.08 22.24 -5.80
N LYS A 464 -15.02 22.00 -6.72
CA LYS A 464 -14.96 21.31 -8.04
C LYS A 464 -13.92 20.19 -8.38
N ASN A 465 -13.11 19.66 -7.47
CA ASN A 465 -12.11 18.62 -7.73
C ASN A 465 -12.12 17.54 -6.63
N ASN A 466 -11.83 16.29 -7.02
CA ASN A 466 -11.78 15.04 -6.22
C ASN A 466 -10.73 15.03 -5.08
N ARG A 467 -10.65 16.08 -4.27
CA ARG A 467 -9.40 16.49 -3.66
C ARG A 467 -9.63 16.94 -2.21
N ILE A 468 -8.92 16.30 -1.25
CA ILE A 468 -8.93 16.67 0.17
C ILE A 468 -7.69 17.52 0.47
N SER A 469 -7.89 18.75 0.96
CA SER A 469 -6.79 19.60 1.45
C SER A 469 -6.19 19.01 2.73
N SER A 470 -4.87 19.02 2.86
CA SER A 470 -4.15 18.54 4.05
C SER A 470 -4.18 19.50 5.24
N TYR A 471 -4.87 20.65 5.14
CA TYR A 471 -4.81 21.72 6.13
C TYR A 471 -6.20 22.21 6.56
N THR A 472 -7.01 21.37 7.18
CA THR A 472 -8.15 21.82 8.00
C THR A 472 -8.55 20.71 8.95
N LEU A 473 -8.27 20.88 10.25
CA LEU A 473 -9.17 20.56 11.35
C LEU A 473 -8.79 21.50 12.52
N GLU A 474 -9.67 22.46 12.79
CA GLU A 474 -9.70 23.21 14.04
C GLU A 474 -10.16 22.28 15.16
N ASP A 475 -9.52 22.40 16.32
CA ASP A 475 -9.87 21.69 17.54
C ASP A 475 -11.28 22.06 17.99
N SER A 476 -12.14 21.05 18.20
CA SER A 476 -13.35 21.20 19.00
C SER A 476 -13.39 20.13 20.09
N ASP A 477 -13.33 20.64 21.32
CA ASP A 477 -13.84 20.09 22.58
C ASP A 477 -13.17 18.84 23.17
N ILE A 478 -12.10 19.09 23.95
CA ILE A 478 -11.74 18.24 25.10
C ILE A 478 -11.88 19.10 26.37
N ASP A 479 -12.81 18.67 27.21
CA ASP A 479 -13.14 19.20 28.53
C ASP A 479 -11.90 19.22 29.45
N SER A 480 -11.71 20.35 30.11
CA SER A 480 -10.53 20.68 30.90
C SER A 480 -10.71 20.30 32.37
N SER A 481 -9.83 19.44 32.89
CA SER A 481 -9.54 19.40 34.34
C SER A 481 -8.02 19.31 34.57
N GLN A 482 -7.46 20.48 34.89
CA GLN A 482 -6.32 20.80 35.76
C GLN A 482 -5.19 19.76 35.95
N GLU A 483 -3.96 20.12 35.55
CA GLU A 483 -2.90 20.53 36.49
C GLU A 483 -1.70 21.12 35.73
N GLU A 484 -1.28 22.32 36.14
CA GLU A 484 -0.15 23.06 35.59
C GLU A 484 1.18 22.46 36.05
N THR A 485 2.15 22.36 35.14
CA THR A 485 3.56 22.56 35.54
C THR A 485 4.38 23.16 34.42
N LYS A 486 4.90 24.37 34.69
CA LYS A 486 5.73 25.21 33.84
C LYS A 486 7.09 24.57 33.57
N HIS A 487 7.45 24.39 32.28
CA HIS A 487 8.81 24.60 31.79
C HIS A 487 8.87 24.41 30.26
N SER A 488 8.97 25.51 29.49
CA SER A 488 9.70 25.57 28.20
C SER A 488 9.35 26.86 27.43
N THR A 489 9.97 27.97 27.81
CA THR A 489 10.04 29.18 26.97
C THR A 489 11.45 29.74 27.10
N LEU A 490 12.42 29.08 26.44
CA LEU A 490 13.81 29.55 26.39
C LEU A 490 14.60 28.89 25.25
N LEU A 491 14.04 28.82 24.03
CA LEU A 491 14.80 28.32 22.86
C LEU A 491 14.55 29.07 21.55
N GLU A 492 13.57 29.99 21.46
CA GLU A 492 13.29 30.73 20.22
C GLU A 492 14.16 31.99 19.99
N SER A 493 15.01 32.40 20.94
CA SER A 493 15.77 33.66 20.81
C SER A 493 17.23 33.52 20.37
N LYS A 494 17.74 32.32 20.05
CA LYS A 494 19.17 32.10 19.73
C LYS A 494 19.54 31.91 18.25
N TYR A 495 18.60 31.89 17.31
CA TYR A 495 18.91 31.65 15.89
C TYR A 495 18.86 32.89 14.97
N ARG A 496 18.81 34.10 15.52
CA ARG A 496 18.89 35.36 14.75
C ARG A 496 20.06 36.23 15.23
N LYS A 497 21.29 35.83 14.87
CA LYS A 497 22.46 36.73 14.66
C LYS A 497 23.73 35.91 14.52
N LYS A 498 24.18 35.70 13.28
CA LYS A 498 25.58 35.80 12.85
C LYS A 498 25.67 35.48 11.37
N ARG A 499 25.78 36.51 10.53
CA ARG A 499 26.63 36.56 9.34
C ARG A 499 26.65 38.02 8.85
N HIS A 500 27.63 38.75 9.36
CA HIS A 500 28.21 39.91 8.71
C HIS A 500 29.63 39.48 8.39
N PHE A 501 29.92 39.19 7.12
CA PHE A 501 31.28 39.27 6.58
C PHE A 501 31.17 39.67 5.11
N GLY A 502 31.87 40.76 4.80
CA GLY A 502 31.81 41.48 3.53
C GLY A 502 32.38 40.69 2.36
N PHE A 503 31.85 41.00 1.18
CA PHE A 503 32.45 40.69 -0.11
C PHE A 503 33.40 41.82 -0.49
N SER A 504 34.66 41.47 -0.79
CA SER A 504 35.53 42.24 -1.68
C SER A 504 35.57 41.50 -3.01
N GLU A 505 35.22 42.22 -4.07
CA GLU A 505 35.38 41.80 -5.46
C GLU A 505 36.87 41.67 -5.81
N SER A 506 37.23 40.59 -6.49
CA SER A 506 38.30 40.63 -7.49
C SER A 506 38.03 39.58 -8.55
N SER A 507 37.82 40.10 -9.76
CA SER A 507 37.79 39.44 -11.06
C SER A 507 38.98 38.50 -11.29
N GLU A 508 38.72 37.35 -11.91
CA GLU A 508 39.56 36.88 -13.01
C GLU A 508 38.80 35.88 -13.89
N LYS A 509 38.82 36.18 -15.20
CA LYS A 509 38.31 35.37 -16.29
C LYS A 509 39.32 34.26 -16.59
N THR A 510 38.86 33.03 -16.74
CA THR A 510 39.55 32.08 -17.63
C THR A 510 38.53 31.20 -18.35
N LEU A 511 38.48 31.39 -19.66
CA LEU A 511 37.88 30.49 -20.64
C LEU A 511 38.68 29.19 -20.67
N TYR A 512 38.00 28.04 -20.65
CA TYR A 512 38.47 26.85 -21.35
C TYR A 512 37.28 26.08 -21.92
N THR A 513 37.18 26.13 -23.23
CA THR A 513 36.47 25.20 -24.10
C THR A 513 37.33 23.95 -24.30
N SER A 514 36.75 22.76 -24.20
CA SER A 514 37.12 21.63 -25.06
C SER A 514 36.04 20.55 -25.01
N GLU A 515 35.51 20.26 -26.19
CA GLU A 515 34.80 19.05 -26.59
C GLU A 515 35.61 17.79 -26.23
N PHE A 516 34.94 16.63 -26.12
CA PHE A 516 35.19 15.42 -26.92
C PHE A 516 34.42 14.21 -26.32
N ILE A 517 33.52 13.68 -27.16
CA ILE A 517 32.95 12.31 -27.28
C ILE A 517 32.07 11.78 -26.14
#